data_AF-A0A970VFZ3-F1
#
_entry.id   AF-A0A970VFZ3-F1
#
_cell.length_a   1.000
_cell.length_b   1.000
_cell.length_c   1.000
_cell.angle_alpha   90.00
_cell.angle_beta   90.00
_cell.angle_gamma   90.00
#
_symmetry.space_group_name_H-M   'P 1'
#
loop_
_entity.id
_entity.type
_entity.pdbx_description
1 polymer ?
#
loop_
_entity_poly.entity_id
_entity_poly.type
_entity_poly.pdbx_seq_one_letter_code
_entity_poly.pdbx_strand_id
1 'polypeptide(L)' 'MNIPERINPIGILLMLIAAVLVYGARLIVFKIFAIPEDRSEKWIILIKLTGLLIGIIGVLLAMRIL' A
#
# COMPACT_ATOMS: atom_id res chain seq x y z
N MET A 1 -33.71 3.89 -4.65
CA MET A 1 -32.41 3.26 -4.30
C MET A 1 -31.44 3.60 -5.41
N ASN A 2 -30.50 4.52 -5.15
CA ASN A 2 -29.51 4.95 -6.13
C ASN A 2 -28.60 3.78 -6.52
N ILE A 3 -28.27 3.76 -7.81
CA ILE A 3 -27.47 2.76 -8.52
C ILE A 3 -26.20 2.45 -7.72
N PRO A 4 -25.79 1.18 -7.53
CA PRO A 4 -24.55 0.85 -6.85
C PRO A 4 -23.40 1.51 -7.63
N GLU A 5 -22.76 2.49 -7.02
CA GLU A 5 -21.53 3.07 -7.55
C GLU A 5 -20.55 1.91 -7.73
N ARG A 6 -20.25 1.60 -9.00
CA ARG A 6 -19.27 0.56 -9.30
C ARG A 6 -17.95 1.01 -8.72
N ILE A 7 -17.46 0.23 -7.75
CA ILE A 7 -16.15 0.41 -7.12
C ILE A 7 -15.10 0.53 -8.23
N ASN A 8 -14.26 1.55 -8.15
CA ASN A 8 -13.22 1.75 -9.16
C ASN A 8 -12.16 0.63 -9.03
N PRO A 9 -11.95 -0.21 -10.06
CA PRO A 9 -11.01 -1.32 -10.00
C PRO A 9 -9.56 -0.87 -9.80
N ILE A 10 -9.21 0.34 -10.24
CA ILE A 10 -7.88 0.92 -10.01
C ILE A 10 -7.67 1.19 -8.52
N GLY A 11 -8.71 1.66 -7.81
CA GLY A 11 -8.65 1.89 -6.37
C GLY A 11 -8.42 0.58 -5.62
N ILE A 12 -9.12 -0.50 -6.01
CA ILE A 12 -8.90 -1.84 -5.46
C ILE A 12 -7.46 -2.31 -5.70
N LEU A 13 -6.94 -2.12 -6.92
CA LEU A 13 -5.55 -2.49 -7.25
C LEU A 13 -4.55 -1.75 -6.37
N LEU A 14 -4.73 -0.44 -6.17
CA LEU A 14 -3.87 0.35 -5.28
C LEU A 14 -3.95 -0.14 -3.83
N MET A 15 -5.14 -0.52 -3.35
CA MET A 15 -5.29 -1.12 -2.02
C MET A 15 -4.55 -2.46 -1.89
N LEU A 16 -4.54 -3.29 -2.93
CA LEU A 16 -3.76 -4.54 -2.94
C LEU A 16 -2.25 -4.26 -2.89
N ILE A 17 -1.77 -3.31 -3.69
CA ILE A 17 -0.36 -2.89 -3.68
C ILE A 17 0.01 -2.36 -2.29
N ALA A 18 -0.83 -1.51 -1.70
CA ALA A 18 -0.66 -0.99 -0.35
C ALA A 18 -0.53 -2.09 0.70
N ALA A 19 -1.40 -3.11 0.64
CA ALA A 19 -1.35 -4.25 1.55
C ALA A 19 -0.02 -5.00 1.42
N VAL A 20 0.45 -5.26 0.19
CA VAL A 20 1.75 -5.91 -0.05
C VAL A 20 2.90 -5.07 0.53
N LEU A 21 2.88 -3.76 0.33
CA LEU A 21 3.92 -2.88 0.87
C LEU A 21 3.92 -2.85 2.40
N VAL A 22 2.75 -2.74 3.04
CA VAL A 22 2.66 -2.62 4.51
C VAL A 22 2.97 -3.94 5.21
N TYR A 23 2.36 -5.04 4.79
CA TYR A 23 2.57 -6.35 5.43
C TYR A 23 3.88 -7.00 4.97
N GLY A 24 4.26 -6.79 3.71
CA GLY A 24 5.48 -7.33 3.11
C GLY A 24 6.74 -6.48 3.34
N ALA A 25 6.66 -5.31 3.97
CA ALA A 25 7.78 -4.38 4.14
C ALA A 25 9.08 -5.06 4.61
N ARG A 26 8.99 -5.93 5.63
CA ARG A 26 10.14 -6.67 6.15
C ARG A 26 10.77 -7.57 5.09
N LEU A 27 9.94 -8.33 4.37
CA LEU A 27 10.38 -9.19 3.27
C LEU A 27 11.03 -8.38 2.13
N ILE A 28 10.45 -7.24 1.78
CA ILE A 28 10.97 -6.36 0.75
C ILE A 28 12.35 -5.82 1.15
N VAL A 29 12.50 -5.30 2.37
CA VAL A 29 13.78 -4.76 2.85
C VAL A 29 14.88 -5.81 2.89
N PHE A 30 14.59 -7.01 3.39
CA PHE A 30 15.61 -8.03 3.58
C PHE A 30 15.87 -8.90 2.35
N LYS A 31 14.84 -9.28 1.58
CA LYS A 31 15.01 -10.17 0.43
C LYS A 31 15.20 -9.44 -0.90
N ILE A 32 14.57 -8.27 -1.06
CA ILE A 32 14.65 -7.52 -2.33
C ILE A 32 15.79 -6.52 -2.27
N PHE A 33 15.86 -5.71 -1.20
CA PHE A 33 16.90 -4.70 -1.06
C PHE A 33 18.16 -5.18 -0.30
N ALA A 34 18.13 -6.38 0.28
CA ALA A 34 19.24 -6.97 1.02
C ALA A 34 19.85 -6.05 2.09
N ILE A 35 19.01 -5.20 2.71
CA ILE A 35 19.48 -4.24 3.72
C ILE A 35 19.72 -5.00 5.03
N PRO A 36 20.90 -4.86 5.66
CA PRO A 36 21.20 -5.52 6.92
C PRO A 36 20.33 -5.00 8.07
N GLU A 37 20.13 -5.86 9.08
CA GLU A 37 19.11 -5.65 10.13
C GLU A 37 19.38 -4.39 10.96
N ASP A 38 20.65 -4.05 11.19
CA ASP A 38 21.13 -2.85 11.90
C ASP A 38 20.57 -1.53 11.35
N ARG A 39 20.28 -1.47 10.05
CA ARG A 39 19.77 -0.27 9.36
C ARG A 39 18.41 -0.47 8.71
N SER A 40 17.80 -1.63 8.89
CA SER A 40 16.56 -2.03 8.22
C SER A 40 15.32 -1.30 8.73
N GLU A 41 15.27 -0.91 10.01
CA GLU A 41 14.06 -0.36 10.64
C GLU A 41 13.53 0.89 9.94
N LYS A 42 14.42 1.83 9.63
CA LYS A 42 14.05 3.08 8.94
C LYS A 42 13.44 2.78 7.57
N TRP A 43 13.98 1.81 6.84
CA TRP A 43 13.48 1.41 5.53
C TRP A 43 12.13 0.69 5.62
N ILE A 44 11.97 -0.19 6.61
CA ILE A 44 10.69 -0.87 6.86
C ILE A 44 9.59 0.17 7.15
N ILE A 45 9.88 1.14 8.02
CA ILE A 45 8.94 2.22 8.34
C ILE A 45 8.59 3.03 7.08
N LEU A 46 9.61 3.40 6.30
CA LEU A 46 9.40 4.19 5.08
C LEU A 46 8.52 3.46 4.07
N ILE A 47 8.77 2.18 3.81
CA ILE A 47 7.94 1.36 2.91
C ILE A 47 6.51 1.23 3.44
N LYS A 48 6.33 1.03 4.76
CA LYS A 48 4.99 0.98 5.36
C LYS A 48 4.24 2.30 5.21
N LEU A 49 4.91 3.43 5.41
CA LEU A 49 4.30 4.76 5.25
C LEU A 49 3.94 5.02 3.78
N THR A 50 4.81 4.67 2.83
CA THR A 50 4.49 4.74 1.40
C THR A 50 3.29 3.86 1.05
N GLY A 51 3.25 2.61 1.55
CA GLY A 51 2.12 1.72 1.37
C GLY A 51 0.83 2.28 1.96
N LEU A 52 0.88 2.89 3.15
CA LEU A 52 -0.27 3.55 3.77
C LEU A 52 -0.82 4.69 2.90
N LEU A 53 0.04 5.56 2.39
CA LEU A 53 -0.37 6.66 1.51
C LEU A 53 -1.03 6.16 0.22
N ILE A 54 -0.43 5.13 -0.41
CA ILE A 54 -1.02 4.46 -1.58
C ILE A 54 -2.38 3.86 -1.23
N GLY A 55 -2.52 3.26 -0.05
CA GLY A 55 -3.77 2.67 0.44
C GLY A 55 -4.87 3.72 0.61
N ILE A 56 -4.55 4.88 1.20
CA ILE A 56 -5.48 6.01 1.34
C ILE A 56 -5.96 6.48 -0.04
N ILE A 57 -5.04 6.70 -0.98
CA ILE A 57 -5.39 7.08 -2.37
C ILE A 57 -6.27 6.00 -3.02
N GLY A 58 -5.92 4.72 -2.83
CA GLY A 58 -6.69 3.59 -3.35
C GLY A 58 -8.12 3.56 -2.84
N VAL A 59 -8.34 3.81 -1.55
CA VAL A 59 -9.68 3.89 -0.95
C VAL A 59 -10.46 5.07 -1.53
N LEU A 60 -9.87 6.27 -1.56
CA LEU A 60 -10.53 7.46 -2.09
C LEU A 60 -10.96 7.26 -3.55
N LEU A 61 -10.11 6.64 -4.36
CA LEU A 61 -10.38 6.36 -5.77
C LEU A 61 -11.40 5.22 -5.95
N ALA A 62 -11.34 4.17 -5.11
CA ALA A 62 -12.30 3.06 -5.10
C ALA A 62 -13.72 3.57 -4.81
N MET A 63 -13.83 4.52 -3.87
CA MET A 63 -15.06 5.19 -3.47
C MET A 63 -15.43 6.38 -4.38
N ARG A 64 -14.65 6.67 -5.43
CA ARG A 64 -14.86 7.82 -6.34
C ARG A 64 -14.97 9.17 -5.63
N ILE A 65 -14.31 9.31 -4.49
CA ILE A 65 -14.15 10.59 -3.77
C ILE A 65 -13.18 11.50 -4.53
N LEU A 66 -12.18 10.88 -5.17
CA LEU A 66 -11.23 11.45 -6.13
C LEU A 66 -11.54 10.88 -7.51
#